data_AF-A0A1G9LU98-F1
#
_entry.id   AF-A0A1G9LU98-F1
#
_cell.length_a   1.000
_cell.length_b   1.000
_cell.length_c   1.000
_cell.angle_alpha   90.00
_cell.angle_beta   90.00
_cell.angle_gamma   90.00
#
_symmetry.space_group_name_H-M   'P 1'
#
loop_
_entity.id
_entity.type
_entity.pdbx_description
1 polymer ?
#
loop_
_entity_poly.entity_id
_entity_poly.type
_entity_poly.pdbx_seq_one_letter_code
_entity_poly.pdbx_strand_id
1 'polypeptide(L)'
;MSISFEQLSRHFGKQAVHVHRNKRSEDEVYCDAKLITKSLTSFAPGFIYVGKSSMLPGNAANMENASLMLINDAELPVVEDVESSPNMIEFTAGADIFEIYNQTRELFLEQAETEQAKAKLLKAFAAGKGMEHIVSVAADILGNPVIVIDISYKVLACSDSEVTDPVWRDNLQKGYCSYDFIATVQKMKSVQNGAKSEEPYEVFCSGSAAAKVVAKIKIGDKPVGNLILLGTERPIRPRDRDLAAFAGEMVAAELQKNSFYRNSTHAVYDELIYDLLENQLSGKELVQERLRSGNIKLNGRLSVLVLDIARYDASGKYNGYLRDRIRTLFTAERQIFYNGHIVSIRDREPRGARIECGPDMHEFLISNQIRLGISSEFSDIADCRKYYLQAVKALEIGLIALPADPVIVYSDVQLYDMLSAYTQSDYRDVCHPALLTLREYDGKHHADLYHTLFIYLKNNRQLQKTAVELFIHRNTLRYRLQQISELIHVDLDNIDNVLKLYMSYKMTAYLDRLREAGKCTSG
;
A
#
# COMPACT_ATOMS: atom_id res chain seq x y z
N MET A 1 -27.87 11.13 16.31
CA MET A 1 -28.18 12.41 15.64
C MET A 1 -28.42 13.41 16.74
N SER A 2 -27.48 14.32 16.95
CA SER A 2 -27.62 15.27 18.03
C SER A 2 -26.86 16.56 17.74
N ILE A 3 -27.38 17.68 18.22
CA ILE A 3 -26.80 19.01 18.08
C ILE A 3 -26.50 19.54 19.48
N SER A 4 -25.34 20.15 19.68
CA SER A 4 -25.00 20.76 20.97
C SER A 4 -25.58 22.17 21.12
N PHE A 5 -25.70 22.63 22.36
CA PHE A 5 -26.17 23.99 22.63
C PHE A 5 -25.21 25.04 22.04
N GLU A 6 -23.91 24.73 21.98
CA GLU A 6 -22.92 25.59 21.35
C GLU A 6 -23.16 25.78 19.85
N GLN A 7 -23.47 24.71 19.12
CA GLN A 7 -23.74 24.79 17.69
C GLN A 7 -24.92 25.72 17.40
N LEU A 8 -25.97 25.64 18.20
CA LEU A 8 -27.14 26.51 18.07
C LEU A 8 -26.83 27.94 18.48
N SER A 9 -26.12 28.13 19.60
CA SER A 9 -25.65 29.47 20.01
C SER A 9 -24.85 30.14 18.89
N ARG A 10 -24.00 29.39 18.19
CA ARG A 10 -23.19 29.89 17.08
C ARG A 10 -24.05 30.22 15.85
N HIS A 11 -25.03 29.37 15.53
CA HIS A 11 -25.95 29.60 14.41
C HIS A 11 -26.82 30.84 14.63
N PHE A 12 -27.42 30.96 15.81
CA PHE A 12 -28.34 32.05 16.16
C PHE A 12 -27.66 33.29 16.73
N GLY A 13 -26.33 33.28 16.92
CA GLY A 13 -25.62 34.33 17.67
C GLY A 13 -25.77 35.75 17.13
N LYS A 14 -26.10 35.94 15.84
CA LYS A 14 -26.41 37.26 15.26
C LYS A 14 -27.84 37.73 15.53
N GLN A 15 -28.76 36.81 15.76
CA GLN A 15 -30.19 37.06 16.01
C GLN A 15 -30.50 37.09 17.52
N ALA A 16 -29.69 36.41 18.32
CA ALA A 16 -29.84 36.31 19.76
C ALA A 16 -29.49 37.64 20.45
N VAL A 17 -30.32 38.03 21.41
CA VAL A 17 -30.12 39.18 22.30
C VAL A 17 -29.26 38.77 23.51
N HIS A 18 -29.51 37.57 24.03
CA HIS A 18 -28.79 37.01 25.16
C HIS A 18 -28.67 35.49 24.99
N VAL A 19 -27.53 34.94 25.41
CA VAL A 19 -27.27 33.51 25.41
C VAL A 19 -26.77 33.13 26.80
N HIS A 20 -27.58 32.38 27.53
CA HIS A 20 -27.22 31.81 28.81
C HIS A 20 -26.84 30.34 28.64
N ARG A 21 -25.71 29.94 29.22
CA ARG A 21 -25.26 28.55 29.26
C ARG A 21 -25.15 28.09 30.70
N ASN A 22 -25.79 26.97 31.00
CA ASN A 22 -25.67 26.31 32.28
C ASN A 22 -24.39 25.46 32.29
N LYS A 23 -23.50 25.74 33.24
CA LYS A 23 -22.21 25.06 33.38
C LYS A 23 -22.34 23.56 33.73
N ARG A 24 -23.49 23.13 34.27
CA ARG A 24 -23.75 21.73 34.61
C ARG A 24 -24.19 20.90 33.41
N SER A 25 -24.57 21.54 32.30
CA SER A 25 -25.05 20.88 31.07
C SER A 25 -24.27 21.33 29.82
N GLU A 26 -22.99 21.65 29.97
CA GLU A 26 -22.10 22.05 28.85
C GLU A 26 -22.02 20.99 27.73
N ASP A 27 -22.08 19.69 28.08
CA ASP A 27 -22.02 18.57 27.13
C ASP A 27 -23.40 18.06 26.69
N GLU A 28 -24.50 18.76 27.01
CA GLU A 28 -25.82 18.33 26.55
C GLU A 28 -25.95 18.43 25.03
N VAL A 29 -26.51 17.36 24.46
CA VAL A 29 -26.83 17.25 23.05
C VAL A 29 -28.31 16.95 22.87
N TYR A 30 -28.91 17.61 21.89
CA TYR A 30 -30.35 17.55 21.63
C TYR A 30 -30.60 16.72 20.39
N CYS A 31 -31.66 15.94 20.36
CA CYS A 31 -32.06 15.15 19.19
C CYS A 31 -33.16 15.83 18.36
N ASP A 32 -33.88 16.79 18.94
CA ASP A 32 -34.97 17.48 18.24
C ASP A 32 -35.36 18.81 18.94
N ALA A 33 -36.25 19.58 18.30
CA ALA A 33 -36.91 20.76 18.84
C ALA A 33 -38.44 20.61 18.93
N LYS A 34 -39.04 21.23 19.95
CA LYS A 34 -40.48 21.31 20.19
C LYS A 34 -40.93 22.75 20.36
N LEU A 35 -42.16 23.06 19.94
CA LEU A 35 -42.79 24.32 20.29
C LEU A 35 -43.34 24.25 21.73
N ILE A 36 -43.17 25.33 22.48
CA ILE A 36 -43.83 25.50 23.78
C ILE A 36 -45.33 25.71 23.51
N THR A 37 -46.16 24.88 24.13
CA THR A 37 -47.61 24.92 23.98
C THR A 37 -48.28 24.98 25.35
N LYS A 38 -49.53 25.42 25.39
CA LYS A 38 -50.31 25.53 26.63
C LYS A 38 -50.49 24.19 27.36
N SER A 39 -50.36 23.07 26.66
CA SER A 39 -50.46 21.72 27.20
C SER A 39 -49.14 21.15 27.71
N LEU A 40 -48.03 21.90 27.62
CA LEU A 40 -46.73 21.43 28.07
C LEU A 40 -46.71 21.34 29.60
N THR A 41 -46.55 20.14 30.14
CA THR A 41 -46.54 19.88 31.59
C THR A 41 -45.14 19.64 32.17
N SER A 42 -44.17 19.29 31.33
CA SER A 42 -42.79 18.99 31.74
C SER A 42 -41.80 19.18 30.58
N PHE A 43 -40.57 19.59 30.90
CA PHE A 43 -39.47 19.63 29.93
C PHE A 43 -38.74 18.29 29.91
N ALA A 44 -38.79 17.60 28.78
CA ALA A 44 -38.03 16.37 28.54
C ALA A 44 -36.59 16.68 28.12
N PRO A 45 -35.59 15.93 28.62
CA PRO A 45 -34.19 16.10 28.24
C PRO A 45 -33.96 15.74 26.77
N GLY A 46 -32.89 16.29 26.19
CA GLY A 46 -32.53 16.07 24.78
C GLY A 46 -33.42 16.78 23.76
N PHE A 47 -34.33 17.65 24.20
CA PHE A 47 -35.14 18.52 23.33
C PHE A 47 -34.86 19.98 23.60
N ILE A 48 -34.95 20.79 22.54
CA ILE A 48 -34.95 22.25 22.65
C ILE A 48 -36.37 22.77 22.49
N TYR A 49 -36.76 23.67 23.37
CA TYR A 49 -38.09 24.22 23.39
C TYR A 49 -38.09 25.65 22.86
N VAL A 50 -38.78 25.86 21.76
CA VAL A 50 -38.91 27.16 21.09
C VAL A 50 -40.26 27.76 21.46
N GLY A 51 -40.26 28.99 21.97
CA GLY A 51 -41.47 29.61 22.53
C GLY A 51 -41.37 31.11 22.70
N LYS A 52 -42.44 31.71 23.21
CA LYS A 52 -42.39 33.04 23.80
C LYS A 52 -42.25 32.95 25.31
N SER A 53 -41.66 33.95 25.95
CA SER A 53 -41.54 34.01 27.41
C SER A 53 -42.92 33.90 28.09
N SER A 54 -43.95 34.53 27.52
CA SER A 54 -45.35 34.44 27.98
C SER A 54 -45.98 33.04 27.88
N MET A 55 -45.40 32.13 27.10
CA MET A 55 -45.89 30.76 26.91
C MET A 55 -45.30 29.78 27.92
N LEU A 56 -44.32 30.19 28.72
CA LEU A 56 -43.72 29.31 29.74
C LEU A 56 -44.77 28.91 30.78
N PRO A 57 -44.92 27.62 31.11
CA PRO A 57 -45.88 27.20 32.12
C PRO A 57 -45.32 27.49 33.51
N GLY A 58 -46.06 28.24 34.33
CA GLY A 58 -45.60 28.65 35.67
C GLY A 58 -45.31 27.50 36.66
N ASN A 59 -45.79 26.28 36.39
CA ASN A 59 -45.60 25.09 37.22
C ASN A 59 -45.02 23.88 36.44
N ALA A 60 -44.30 24.10 35.34
CA ALA A 60 -43.72 23.00 34.57
C ALA A 60 -42.63 22.27 35.36
N ALA A 61 -42.71 20.93 35.43
CA ALA A 61 -41.66 20.14 36.06
C ALA A 61 -40.35 20.17 35.24
N ASN A 62 -39.21 20.11 35.94
CA ASN A 62 -37.85 20.05 35.39
C ASN A 62 -37.44 21.30 34.57
N MET A 63 -37.94 22.48 34.92
CA MET A 63 -37.61 23.71 34.21
C MET A 63 -36.11 24.07 34.30
N GLU A 64 -35.45 23.72 35.41
CA GLU A 64 -34.01 23.90 35.60
C GLU A 64 -33.14 23.11 34.60
N ASN A 65 -33.67 22.01 34.07
CA ASN A 65 -32.99 21.15 33.08
C ASN A 65 -33.49 21.40 31.64
N ALA A 66 -34.31 22.44 31.44
CA ALA A 66 -34.81 22.76 30.12
C ALA A 66 -33.71 23.42 29.27
N SER A 67 -33.87 23.30 27.95
CA SER A 67 -33.08 24.06 26.99
C SER A 67 -34.02 24.84 26.10
N LEU A 68 -33.92 26.17 26.16
CA LEU A 68 -34.95 27.09 25.74
C LEU A 68 -34.45 28.04 24.65
N MET A 69 -35.33 28.34 23.70
CA MET A 69 -35.15 29.38 22.69
C MET A 69 -36.39 30.29 22.76
N LEU A 70 -36.24 31.45 23.40
CA LEU A 70 -37.37 32.29 23.81
C LEU A 70 -37.40 33.63 23.10
N ILE A 71 -38.59 34.02 22.68
CA ILE A 71 -38.88 35.39 22.24
C ILE A 71 -39.33 36.21 23.44
N ASN A 72 -38.62 37.30 23.71
CA ASN A 72 -38.82 38.14 24.88
C ASN A 72 -40.05 39.05 24.74
N ASP A 73 -41.24 38.48 24.92
CA ASP A 73 -42.53 39.19 24.88
C ASP A 73 -43.13 39.51 26.26
N ALA A 74 -42.53 38.99 27.33
CA ALA A 74 -42.89 39.21 28.72
C ALA A 74 -41.66 39.11 29.62
N GLU A 75 -41.73 39.66 30.84
CA GLU A 75 -40.70 39.45 31.86
C GLU A 75 -40.61 37.97 32.21
N LEU A 76 -39.39 37.44 32.19
CA LEU A 76 -39.13 36.06 32.61
C LEU A 76 -39.38 35.93 34.12
N PRO A 77 -39.92 34.79 34.60
CA PRO A 77 -39.99 34.52 36.02
C PRO A 77 -38.58 34.62 36.62
N VAL A 78 -38.44 35.32 37.75
CA VAL A 78 -37.15 35.45 38.44
C VAL A 78 -36.68 34.06 38.86
N VAL A 79 -35.62 33.57 38.22
CA VAL A 79 -34.93 32.35 38.66
C VAL A 79 -34.04 32.73 39.83
N GLU A 80 -34.38 32.28 41.04
CA GLU A 80 -33.69 32.67 42.29
C GLU A 80 -32.23 32.18 42.36
N ASP A 81 -31.83 31.23 41.51
CA ASP A 81 -30.50 30.63 41.48
C ASP A 81 -29.90 30.58 40.07
N VAL A 82 -28.91 31.45 39.82
CA VAL A 82 -28.22 31.63 38.52
C VAL A 82 -27.35 30.42 38.15
N GLU A 83 -26.97 29.56 39.11
CA GLU A 83 -26.24 28.32 38.81
C GLU A 83 -27.15 27.17 38.35
N SER A 84 -28.47 27.34 38.50
CA SER A 84 -29.50 26.34 38.19
C SER A 84 -30.40 26.76 37.01
N SER A 85 -30.07 27.85 36.31
CA SER A 85 -30.86 28.34 35.18
C SER A 85 -30.71 27.46 33.94
N PRO A 86 -31.77 27.30 33.14
CA PRO A 86 -31.73 26.49 31.92
C PRO A 86 -30.78 27.08 30.87
N ASN A 87 -30.25 26.22 29.99
CA ASN A 87 -29.63 26.68 28.75
C ASN A 87 -30.65 27.51 27.96
N MET A 88 -30.33 28.75 27.59
CA MET A 88 -31.31 29.66 27.01
C MET A 88 -30.72 30.56 25.92
N ILE A 89 -31.39 30.65 24.79
CA ILE A 89 -31.14 31.64 23.73
C ILE A 89 -32.35 32.55 23.67
N GLU A 90 -32.15 33.84 23.89
CA GLU A 90 -33.21 34.84 23.89
C GLU A 90 -33.19 35.67 22.61
N PHE A 91 -34.37 35.97 22.09
CA PHE A 91 -34.58 36.74 20.87
C PHE A 91 -35.42 37.98 21.16
N THR A 92 -35.32 38.99 20.29
CA THR A 92 -36.13 40.22 20.43
C THR A 92 -37.62 39.94 20.33
N ALA A 93 -38.45 40.77 20.97
CA ALA A 93 -39.92 40.66 20.94
C ALA A 93 -40.54 40.62 19.53
N GLY A 94 -39.83 41.17 18.53
CA GLY A 94 -40.26 41.21 17.13
C GLY A 94 -39.90 39.98 16.30
N ALA A 95 -39.17 39.01 16.85
CA ALA A 95 -38.80 37.79 16.14
C ALA A 95 -40.02 36.86 15.94
N ASP A 96 -40.01 36.08 14.85
CA ASP A 96 -41.05 35.10 14.56
C ASP A 96 -40.70 33.73 15.15
N ILE A 97 -41.58 33.21 16.00
CA ILE A 97 -41.44 31.88 16.63
C ILE A 97 -41.33 30.75 15.62
N PHE A 98 -42.09 30.82 14.52
CA PHE A 98 -42.12 29.77 13.51
C PHE A 98 -40.84 29.78 12.67
N GLU A 99 -40.27 30.96 12.42
CA GLU A 99 -38.99 31.08 11.73
C GLU A 99 -37.85 30.48 12.56
N ILE A 100 -37.74 30.83 13.84
CA ILE A 100 -36.73 30.26 14.75
C ILE A 100 -36.91 28.74 14.87
N TYR A 101 -38.15 28.25 15.00
CA TYR A 101 -38.43 26.82 15.06
C TYR A 101 -38.02 26.09 13.76
N ASN A 102 -38.37 26.65 12.60
CA ASN A 102 -38.02 26.06 11.31
C ASN A 102 -36.50 26.04 11.07
N GLN A 103 -35.79 27.15 11.35
CA GLN A 103 -34.32 27.20 11.27
C GLN A 103 -33.68 26.16 12.20
N THR A 104 -34.21 26.00 13.41
CA THR A 104 -33.74 24.98 14.36
C THR A 104 -33.99 23.56 13.84
N ARG A 105 -35.18 23.30 13.28
CA ARG A 105 -35.54 22.01 12.67
C ARG A 105 -34.70 21.68 11.44
N GLU A 106 -34.38 22.67 10.61
CA GLU A 106 -33.51 22.51 9.45
C GLU A 106 -32.12 22.02 9.86
N LEU A 107 -31.55 22.57 10.94
CA LEU A 107 -30.26 22.08 11.47
C LEU A 107 -30.32 20.59 11.86
N PHE A 108 -31.38 20.16 12.54
CA PHE A 108 -31.55 18.73 12.89
C PHE A 108 -31.70 17.84 11.66
N LEU A 109 -32.44 18.30 10.65
CA LEU A 109 -32.60 17.58 9.39
C LEU A 109 -31.27 17.46 8.63
N GLU A 110 -30.49 18.53 8.54
CA GLU A 110 -29.16 18.52 7.90
C GLU A 110 -28.21 17.52 8.58
N GLN A 111 -28.21 17.48 9.92
CA GLN A 111 -27.42 16.51 10.69
C GLN A 111 -27.91 15.07 10.42
N ALA A 112 -29.22 14.86 10.37
CA ALA A 112 -29.81 13.55 10.10
C ALA A 112 -29.45 13.03 8.70
N GLU A 113 -29.56 13.88 7.68
CA GLU A 113 -29.17 13.56 6.32
C GLU A 113 -27.67 13.20 6.23
N THR A 114 -26.82 13.94 6.95
CA THR A 114 -25.38 13.70 7.00
C THR A 114 -25.06 12.34 7.63
N GLU A 115 -25.69 12.00 8.75
CA GLU A 115 -25.51 10.69 9.40
C GLU A 115 -26.07 9.54 8.54
N GLN A 116 -27.19 9.75 7.85
CA GLN A 116 -27.72 8.76 6.91
C GLN A 116 -26.77 8.56 5.72
N ALA A 117 -26.16 9.61 5.21
CA ALA A 117 -25.16 9.56 4.16
C ALA A 117 -23.91 8.78 4.61
N LYS A 118 -23.37 9.06 5.81
CA LYS A 118 -22.26 8.28 6.39
C LYS A 118 -22.62 6.80 6.53
N ALA A 119 -23.83 6.47 6.99
CA ALA A 119 -24.28 5.08 7.09
C ALA A 119 -24.34 4.38 5.72
N LYS A 120 -24.71 5.08 4.64
CA LYS A 120 -24.65 4.54 3.28
C LYS A 120 -23.21 4.25 2.82
N LEU A 121 -22.27 5.16 3.09
CA LEU A 121 -20.84 4.96 2.80
C LEU A 121 -20.27 3.76 3.57
N LEU A 122 -20.58 3.64 4.86
CA LEU A 122 -20.15 2.51 5.67
C LEU A 122 -20.69 1.18 5.15
N LYS A 123 -21.95 1.16 4.68
CA LYS A 123 -22.54 -0.02 4.03
C LYS A 123 -21.84 -0.36 2.71
N ALA A 124 -21.44 0.63 1.91
CA ALA A 124 -20.71 0.41 0.68
C ALA A 124 -19.34 -0.24 0.92
N PHE A 125 -18.61 0.24 1.94
CA PHE A 125 -17.36 -0.39 2.39
C PHE A 125 -17.59 -1.81 2.90
N ALA A 126 -18.57 -2.00 3.80
CA ALA A 126 -18.88 -3.30 4.39
C ALA A 126 -19.34 -4.35 3.36
N ALA A 127 -19.86 -3.93 2.21
CA ALA A 127 -20.22 -4.82 1.12
C ALA A 127 -19.01 -5.50 0.45
N GLY A 128 -17.78 -5.01 0.69
CA GLY A 128 -16.55 -5.64 0.22
C GLY A 128 -16.37 -5.64 -1.30
N LYS A 129 -16.98 -4.69 -2.01
CA LYS A 129 -16.95 -4.58 -3.48
C LYS A 129 -15.76 -3.79 -4.03
N GLY A 130 -14.78 -3.46 -3.18
CA GLY A 130 -13.60 -2.68 -3.55
C GLY A 130 -13.82 -1.16 -3.55
N MET A 131 -12.74 -0.45 -3.86
CA MET A 131 -12.65 1.02 -3.75
C MET A 131 -13.52 1.74 -4.78
N GLU A 132 -13.60 1.21 -6.01
CA GLU A 132 -14.39 1.80 -7.10
C GLU A 132 -15.87 1.92 -6.70
N HIS A 133 -16.41 0.91 -6.01
CA HIS A 133 -17.77 0.95 -5.49
C HIS A 133 -17.95 2.01 -4.41
N ILE A 134 -16.99 2.15 -3.49
CA ILE A 134 -17.03 3.18 -2.43
C ILE A 134 -17.03 4.57 -3.06
N VAL A 135 -16.17 4.80 -4.06
CA VAL A 135 -16.05 6.08 -4.77
C VAL A 135 -17.31 6.42 -5.56
N SER A 136 -17.90 5.43 -6.24
CA SER A 136 -19.17 5.59 -6.97
C SER A 136 -20.31 5.99 -6.02
N VAL A 137 -20.47 5.29 -4.89
CA VAL A 137 -21.47 5.64 -3.87
C VAL A 137 -21.20 7.01 -3.22
N ALA A 138 -19.94 7.37 -3.01
CA ALA A 138 -19.58 8.69 -2.51
C ALA A 138 -20.00 9.80 -3.47
N ALA A 139 -19.78 9.62 -4.77
CA ALA A 139 -20.20 10.57 -5.79
C ALA A 139 -21.73 10.72 -5.85
N ASP A 140 -22.49 9.64 -5.73
CA ASP A 140 -23.96 9.69 -5.67
C ASP A 140 -24.46 10.50 -4.46
N ILE A 141 -23.84 10.29 -3.29
CA ILE A 141 -24.19 10.99 -2.04
C ILE A 141 -23.82 12.48 -2.12
N LEU A 142 -22.62 12.77 -2.64
CA LEU A 142 -22.10 14.12 -2.77
C LEU A 142 -22.71 14.85 -3.97
N GLY A 143 -23.33 14.15 -4.92
CA GLY A 143 -23.93 14.71 -6.13
C GLY A 143 -22.92 15.42 -7.02
N ASN A 144 -21.66 14.98 -7.00
CA ASN A 144 -20.53 15.60 -7.68
C ASN A 144 -19.45 14.51 -7.89
N PRO A 145 -18.65 14.54 -8.98
CA PRO A 145 -17.62 13.54 -9.23
C PRO A 145 -16.58 13.45 -8.11
N VAL A 146 -16.13 12.23 -7.82
CA VAL A 146 -15.13 11.92 -6.81
C VAL A 146 -13.96 11.20 -7.46
N ILE A 147 -12.75 11.68 -7.20
CA ILE A 147 -11.51 11.10 -7.70
C ILE A 147 -10.64 10.75 -6.50
N VAL A 148 -10.02 9.57 -6.53
CA VAL A 148 -9.02 9.17 -5.55
C VAL A 148 -7.67 9.11 -6.24
N ILE A 149 -6.70 9.82 -5.67
CA ILE A 149 -5.30 9.77 -6.08
C ILE A 149 -4.42 9.30 -4.93
N ASP A 150 -3.29 8.66 -5.23
CA ASP A 150 -2.25 8.39 -4.24
C ASP A 150 -1.36 9.62 -3.99
N ILE A 151 -0.36 9.49 -3.12
CA ILE A 151 0.66 10.52 -2.86
C ILE A 151 1.62 10.78 -4.05
N SER A 152 1.68 9.86 -5.02
CA SER A 152 2.44 10.00 -6.26
C SER A 152 1.63 10.72 -7.34
N TYR A 153 0.37 11.06 -7.08
CA TYR A 153 -0.61 11.61 -8.03
C TYR A 153 -1.06 10.63 -9.12
N LYS A 154 -0.93 9.31 -8.87
CA LYS A 154 -1.60 8.27 -9.64
C LYS A 154 -3.10 8.30 -9.34
N VAL A 155 -3.92 8.16 -10.37
CA VAL A 155 -5.36 7.97 -10.21
C VAL A 155 -5.61 6.53 -9.79
N LEU A 156 -6.14 6.34 -8.59
CA LEU A 156 -6.49 5.03 -8.05
C LEU A 156 -7.93 4.65 -8.41
N ALA A 157 -8.86 5.61 -8.35
CA ALA A 157 -10.25 5.42 -8.72
C ALA A 157 -10.90 6.76 -9.12
N CYS A 158 -11.96 6.67 -9.91
CA CYS A 158 -12.83 7.79 -10.26
C CYS A 158 -14.27 7.29 -10.27
N SER A 159 -15.21 8.15 -9.89
CA SER A 159 -16.64 7.86 -10.01
C SER A 159 -17.05 7.67 -11.48
N ASP A 160 -18.12 6.92 -11.71
CA ASP A 160 -18.58 6.53 -13.05
C ASP A 160 -19.09 7.70 -13.91
N SER A 161 -19.37 8.86 -13.29
CA SER A 161 -19.82 10.07 -13.98
C SER A 161 -18.72 10.65 -14.87
N GLU A 162 -19.13 11.16 -16.04
CA GLU A 162 -18.21 11.82 -16.97
C GLU A 162 -17.62 13.09 -16.34
N VAL A 163 -16.30 13.14 -16.22
CA VAL A 163 -15.60 14.32 -15.68
C VAL A 163 -15.39 15.35 -16.80
N THR A 164 -16.17 16.43 -16.73
CA THR A 164 -16.12 17.53 -17.71
C THR A 164 -15.04 18.58 -17.40
N ASP A 165 -14.44 18.52 -16.21
CA ASP A 165 -13.38 19.44 -15.78
C ASP A 165 -12.14 19.28 -16.67
N PRO A 166 -11.68 20.34 -17.36
CA PRO A 166 -10.60 20.25 -18.34
C PRO A 166 -9.24 19.94 -17.71
N VAL A 167 -9.06 20.25 -16.43
CA VAL A 167 -7.82 19.97 -15.70
C VAL A 167 -7.74 18.50 -15.31
N TRP A 168 -8.88 17.86 -15.03
CA TRP A 168 -8.93 16.44 -14.65
C TRP A 168 -9.13 15.48 -15.82
N ARG A 169 -9.82 15.87 -16.89
CA ARG A 169 -10.11 15.00 -18.04
C ARG A 169 -8.85 14.32 -18.60
N ASP A 170 -7.81 15.11 -18.86
CA ASP A 170 -6.55 14.61 -19.45
C ASP A 170 -5.78 13.71 -18.46
N ASN A 171 -5.78 14.05 -17.17
CA ASN A 171 -5.09 13.29 -16.13
C ASN A 171 -5.77 11.95 -15.84
N LEU A 172 -7.12 11.91 -15.89
CA LEU A 172 -7.90 10.68 -15.77
C LEU A 172 -7.64 9.73 -16.94
N GLN A 173 -7.60 10.26 -18.17
CA GLN A 173 -7.29 9.44 -19.35
C GLN A 173 -5.90 8.79 -19.27
N LYS A 174 -4.93 9.50 -18.70
CA LYS A 174 -3.56 8.98 -18.49
C LYS A 174 -3.43 8.05 -17.28
N GLY A 175 -4.39 8.05 -16.37
CA GLY A 175 -4.31 7.35 -15.07
C GLY A 175 -3.27 7.94 -14.10
N TYR A 176 -2.68 9.09 -14.44
CA TYR A 176 -1.64 9.76 -13.67
C TYR A 176 -1.58 11.24 -14.03
N CYS A 177 -1.36 12.08 -13.03
CA CYS A 177 -1.25 13.51 -13.19
C CYS A 177 0.09 13.91 -13.84
N SER A 178 0.05 14.73 -14.90
CA SER A 178 1.29 15.13 -15.58
C SER A 178 2.26 15.92 -14.68
N TYR A 179 3.56 15.85 -14.97
CA TYR A 179 4.59 16.59 -14.23
C TYR A 179 4.29 18.10 -14.16
N ASP A 180 3.87 18.72 -15.27
CA ASP A 180 3.57 20.15 -15.33
C ASP A 180 2.35 20.52 -14.47
N PHE A 181 1.35 19.64 -14.42
CA PHE A 181 0.20 19.80 -13.54
C PHE A 181 0.62 19.71 -12.07
N ILE A 182 1.37 18.67 -11.70
CA ILE A 182 1.89 18.48 -10.33
C ILE A 182 2.71 19.70 -9.89
N ALA A 183 3.64 20.15 -10.74
CA ALA A 183 4.52 21.28 -10.45
C ALA A 183 3.73 22.59 -10.27
N THR A 184 2.64 22.78 -11.02
CA THR A 184 1.73 23.92 -10.86
C THR A 184 0.94 23.84 -9.55
N VAL A 185 0.34 22.69 -9.26
CA VAL A 185 -0.49 22.47 -8.06
C VAL A 185 0.34 22.61 -6.77
N GLN A 186 1.56 22.08 -6.74
CA GLN A 186 2.45 22.18 -5.56
C GLN A 186 2.88 23.61 -5.21
N LYS A 187 2.81 24.54 -6.17
CA LYS A 187 3.10 25.97 -5.95
C LYS A 187 1.91 26.74 -5.38
N MET A 188 0.70 26.16 -5.35
CA MET A 188 -0.49 26.84 -4.87
C MET A 188 -0.50 26.94 -3.35
N LYS A 189 -0.75 28.15 -2.82
CA LYS A 189 -0.81 28.39 -1.36
C LYS A 189 -1.89 27.56 -0.67
N SER A 190 -3.05 27.38 -1.32
CA SER A 190 -4.14 26.54 -0.79
C SER A 190 -3.69 25.09 -0.57
N VAL A 191 -2.94 24.53 -1.51
CA VAL A 191 -2.38 23.17 -1.42
C VAL A 191 -1.28 23.08 -0.36
N GLN A 192 -0.38 24.06 -0.30
CA GLN A 192 0.69 24.09 0.70
C GLN A 192 0.16 24.21 2.14
N ASN A 193 -0.90 25.00 2.33
CA ASN A 193 -1.56 25.15 3.63
C ASN A 193 -2.40 23.91 3.95
N GLY A 194 -3.17 23.40 2.99
CA GLY A 194 -3.96 22.18 3.12
C GLY A 194 -3.11 20.95 3.44
N ALA A 195 -1.91 20.84 2.87
CA ALA A 195 -0.93 19.79 3.19
C ALA A 195 -0.53 19.77 4.68
N LYS A 196 -0.71 20.87 5.43
CA LYS A 196 -0.47 20.97 6.87
C LYS A 196 -1.73 20.83 7.73
N SER A 197 -2.93 20.88 7.12
CA SER A 197 -4.22 20.78 7.80
C SER A 197 -4.74 19.34 7.81
N GLU A 198 -5.44 18.92 8.87
CA GLU A 198 -6.19 17.66 8.87
C GLU A 198 -7.56 17.80 8.21
N GLU A 199 -8.11 19.01 8.19
CA GLU A 199 -9.43 19.28 7.60
C GLU A 199 -9.37 19.34 6.07
N PRO A 200 -10.45 18.92 5.38
CA PRO A 200 -10.61 19.12 3.95
C PRO A 200 -10.49 20.58 3.55
N TYR A 201 -9.81 20.84 2.44
CA TYR A 201 -9.53 22.20 1.98
C TYR A 201 -9.87 22.39 0.51
N GLU A 202 -10.12 23.65 0.13
CA GLU A 202 -10.49 24.00 -1.24
C GLU A 202 -9.30 24.38 -2.10
N VAL A 203 -9.34 23.94 -3.36
CA VAL A 203 -8.35 24.25 -4.38
C VAL A 203 -9.05 24.79 -5.62
N PHE A 204 -8.55 25.92 -6.12
CA PHE A 204 -8.97 26.54 -7.37
C PHE A 204 -7.80 26.48 -8.34
N CYS A 205 -7.98 25.74 -9.44
CA CYS A 205 -6.94 25.56 -10.45
C CYS A 205 -7.13 26.53 -11.60
N SER A 206 -6.04 27.14 -12.09
CA SER A 206 -6.06 27.89 -13.34
C SER A 206 -6.53 26.99 -14.49
N GLY A 207 -7.56 27.43 -15.22
CA GLY A 207 -8.15 26.64 -16.31
C GLY A 207 -9.39 25.83 -15.90
N SER A 208 -9.80 25.84 -14.63
CA SER A 208 -11.09 25.30 -14.20
C SER A 208 -11.83 26.28 -13.30
N ALA A 209 -13.11 26.50 -13.60
CA ALA A 209 -14.01 27.31 -12.79
C ALA A 209 -14.56 26.54 -11.56
N ALA A 210 -14.47 25.21 -11.56
CA ALA A 210 -15.04 24.37 -10.51
C ALA A 210 -14.15 24.34 -9.26
N ALA A 211 -14.75 24.60 -8.10
CA ALA A 211 -14.12 24.39 -6.81
C ALA A 211 -13.80 22.90 -6.62
N LYS A 212 -12.66 22.60 -5.99
CA LYS A 212 -12.23 21.23 -5.67
C LYS A 212 -12.05 21.14 -4.17
N VAL A 213 -12.74 20.21 -3.52
CA VAL A 213 -12.44 19.88 -2.11
C VAL A 213 -11.49 18.70 -2.09
N VAL A 214 -10.37 18.86 -1.38
CA VAL A 214 -9.35 17.83 -1.17
C VAL A 214 -9.44 17.35 0.27
N ALA A 215 -9.77 16.07 0.45
CA ALA A 215 -9.74 15.37 1.72
C ALA A 215 -8.58 14.38 1.74
N LYS A 216 -7.77 14.38 2.80
CA LYS A 216 -6.61 13.49 2.91
C LYS A 216 -7.05 12.06 3.22
N ILE A 217 -6.37 11.10 2.62
CA ILE A 217 -6.52 9.69 2.92
C ILE A 217 -5.29 9.25 3.71
N LYS A 218 -5.51 8.71 4.91
CA LYS A 218 -4.45 8.32 5.83
C LYS A 218 -4.68 6.93 6.41
N ILE A 219 -3.59 6.19 6.61
CA ILE A 219 -3.59 4.92 7.36
C ILE A 219 -2.75 5.13 8.62
N GLY A 220 -3.41 5.21 9.78
CA GLY A 220 -2.81 5.80 10.98
C GLY A 220 -2.41 7.25 10.71
N ASP A 221 -1.20 7.65 11.10
CA ASP A 221 -0.68 9.01 10.85
C ASP A 221 -0.09 9.19 9.44
N LYS A 222 -0.02 8.12 8.63
CA LYS A 222 0.68 8.16 7.34
C LYS A 222 -0.27 8.59 6.21
N PRO A 223 0.04 9.65 5.44
CA PRO A 223 -0.72 9.99 4.24
C PRO A 223 -0.45 8.96 3.13
N VAL A 224 -1.52 8.46 2.53
CA VAL A 224 -1.46 7.48 1.42
C VAL A 224 -2.11 8.00 0.14
N GLY A 225 -2.90 9.08 0.23
CA GLY A 225 -3.50 9.69 -0.94
C GLY A 225 -4.42 10.86 -0.61
N ASN A 226 -5.20 11.27 -1.59
CA ASN A 226 -6.23 12.29 -1.46
C ASN A 226 -7.51 11.86 -2.18
N LEU A 227 -8.65 12.14 -1.57
CA LEU A 227 -9.96 12.15 -2.20
C LEU A 227 -10.26 13.57 -2.67
N ILE A 228 -10.73 13.70 -3.90
CA ILE A 228 -10.95 14.98 -4.58
C ILE A 228 -12.39 15.01 -5.05
N LEU A 229 -13.17 15.90 -4.46
CA LEU A 229 -14.55 16.19 -4.84
C LEU A 229 -14.57 17.37 -5.83
N LEU A 230 -15.12 17.14 -7.02
CA LEU A 230 -15.24 18.15 -8.07
C LEU A 230 -16.61 18.83 -8.05
N GLY A 231 -16.66 20.13 -7.74
CA GLY A 231 -17.90 20.90 -7.75
C GLY A 231 -18.39 21.29 -9.15
N THR A 232 -18.54 20.33 -10.06
CA THR A 232 -18.94 20.57 -11.46
C THR A 232 -20.44 20.48 -11.68
N GLU A 233 -21.14 19.61 -10.96
CA GLU A 233 -22.58 19.37 -11.15
C GLU A 233 -23.43 20.30 -10.27
N ARG A 234 -22.97 20.53 -9.03
CA ARG A 234 -23.59 21.48 -8.10
C ARG A 234 -22.56 22.18 -7.21
N PRO A 235 -22.89 23.35 -6.64
CA PRO A 235 -22.06 24.00 -5.63
C PRO A 235 -21.77 23.07 -4.44
N ILE A 236 -20.54 23.13 -3.95
CA ILE A 236 -20.09 22.39 -2.76
C ILE A 236 -20.68 23.05 -1.52
N ARG A 237 -21.37 22.26 -0.69
CA ARG A 237 -21.98 22.67 0.57
C ARG A 237 -21.02 22.40 1.73
N PRO A 238 -21.15 23.10 2.88
CA PRO A 238 -20.31 22.85 4.04
C PRO A 238 -20.26 21.37 4.47
N ARG A 239 -21.40 20.69 4.51
CA ARG A 239 -21.50 19.25 4.86
C ARG A 239 -20.75 18.32 3.90
N ASP A 240 -20.53 18.74 2.65
CA ASP A 240 -19.88 17.90 1.64
C ASP A 240 -18.41 17.68 2.01
N ARG A 241 -17.79 18.60 2.76
CA ARG A 241 -16.43 18.45 3.27
C ARG A 241 -16.34 17.31 4.29
N ASP A 242 -17.26 17.27 5.24
CA ASP A 242 -17.31 16.22 6.26
C ASP A 242 -17.59 14.84 5.63
N LEU A 243 -18.48 14.80 4.64
CA LEU A 243 -18.78 13.57 3.90
C LEU A 243 -17.60 13.12 3.02
N ALA A 244 -16.87 14.05 2.40
CA ALA A 244 -15.65 13.74 1.64
C ALA A 244 -14.53 13.20 2.54
N ALA A 245 -14.35 13.78 3.73
CA ALA A 245 -13.42 13.26 4.74
C ALA A 245 -13.79 11.83 5.15
N PHE A 246 -15.06 11.60 5.49
CA PHE A 246 -15.55 10.27 5.88
C PHE A 246 -15.44 9.24 4.74
N ALA A 247 -15.71 9.64 3.50
CA ALA A 247 -15.46 8.78 2.33
C ALA A 247 -13.96 8.44 2.20
N GLY A 248 -13.08 9.41 2.48
CA GLY A 248 -11.62 9.20 2.53
C GLY A 248 -11.21 8.16 3.58
N GLU A 249 -11.86 8.14 4.75
CA GLU A 249 -11.65 7.10 5.77
C GLU A 249 -12.06 5.70 5.29
N MET A 250 -13.18 5.59 4.58
CA MET A 250 -13.62 4.31 4.01
C MET A 250 -12.65 3.80 2.94
N VAL A 251 -12.14 4.72 2.10
CA VAL A 251 -11.10 4.38 1.11
C VAL A 251 -9.80 3.97 1.80
N ALA A 252 -9.38 4.67 2.87
CA ALA A 252 -8.20 4.29 3.63
C ALA A 252 -8.31 2.88 4.22
N ALA A 253 -9.47 2.55 4.80
CA ALA A 253 -9.76 1.23 5.35
C ALA A 253 -9.72 0.13 4.28
N GLU A 254 -10.16 0.42 3.06
CA GLU A 254 -10.07 -0.50 1.92
C GLU A 254 -8.62 -0.71 1.47
N LEU A 255 -7.85 0.38 1.30
CA LEU A 255 -6.43 0.33 0.92
C LEU A 255 -5.59 -0.44 1.94
N GLN A 256 -5.88 -0.30 3.24
CA GLN A 256 -5.16 -0.99 4.31
C GLN A 256 -5.22 -2.53 4.22
N LYS A 257 -6.17 -3.11 3.46
CA LYS A 257 -6.23 -4.56 3.23
C LYS A 257 -5.00 -5.07 2.46
N ASN A 258 -4.39 -4.24 1.62
CA ASN A 258 -3.18 -4.60 0.88
C ASN A 258 -1.93 -4.45 1.77
N SER A 259 -1.05 -5.47 1.77
CA SER A 259 0.19 -5.49 2.55
C SER A 259 1.16 -4.36 2.21
N PHE A 260 1.15 -3.87 0.97
CA PHE A 260 1.95 -2.72 0.56
C PHE A 260 1.59 -1.48 1.38
N TYR A 261 0.29 -1.15 1.48
CA TYR A 261 -0.19 -0.01 2.25
C TYR A 261 0.04 -0.15 3.77
N ARG A 262 0.20 -1.38 4.28
CA ARG A 262 0.52 -1.60 5.70
C ARG A 262 2.01 -1.44 6.03
N ASN A 263 2.87 -1.85 5.10
CA ASN A 263 4.30 -2.01 5.36
C ASN A 263 5.20 -0.94 4.72
N SER A 264 4.71 -0.22 3.70
CA SER A 264 5.47 0.83 3.01
C SER A 264 5.72 2.05 3.91
N THR A 265 6.77 2.80 3.54
CA THR A 265 7.02 4.14 4.08
C THR A 265 6.12 5.21 3.45
N HIS A 266 5.34 4.83 2.44
CA HIS A 266 4.53 5.68 1.56
C HIS A 266 5.35 6.85 1.05
N ALA A 267 6.46 6.53 0.39
CA ALA A 267 7.21 7.47 -0.41
C ALA A 267 6.79 7.34 -1.87
N VAL A 268 6.87 8.43 -2.64
CA VAL A 268 6.62 8.45 -4.10
C VAL A 268 7.41 7.36 -4.84
N TYR A 269 8.61 7.04 -4.34
CA TYR A 269 9.41 5.95 -4.87
C TYR A 269 8.79 4.58 -4.64
N ASP A 270 8.27 4.31 -3.44
CA ASP A 270 7.69 3.01 -3.09
C ASP A 270 6.52 2.69 -4.03
N GLU A 271 5.66 3.68 -4.32
CA GLU A 271 4.54 3.58 -5.27
C GLU A 271 5.03 3.31 -6.70
N LEU A 272 6.08 4.00 -7.16
CA LEU A 272 6.67 3.75 -8.47
C LEU A 272 7.15 2.31 -8.60
N ILE A 273 7.88 1.80 -7.60
CA ILE A 273 8.39 0.43 -7.64
C ILE A 273 7.24 -0.58 -7.59
N TYR A 274 6.27 -0.37 -6.70
CA TYR A 274 5.09 -1.24 -6.61
C TYR A 274 4.37 -1.37 -7.96
N ASP A 275 4.13 -0.24 -8.63
CA ASP A 275 3.46 -0.21 -9.94
C ASP A 275 4.29 -0.85 -11.07
N LEU A 276 5.61 -0.70 -11.02
CA LEU A 276 6.52 -1.39 -11.94
C LEU A 276 6.42 -2.91 -11.76
N LEU A 277 6.37 -3.40 -10.52
CA LEU A 277 6.26 -4.84 -10.22
C LEU A 277 4.89 -5.42 -10.62
N GLU A 278 3.82 -4.66 -10.42
CA GLU A 278 2.46 -5.02 -10.83
C GLU A 278 2.24 -4.99 -12.36
N ASN A 279 3.22 -4.51 -13.13
CA ASN A 279 3.11 -4.31 -14.59
C ASN A 279 2.01 -3.32 -15.00
N GLN A 280 1.64 -2.41 -14.10
CA GLN A 280 0.57 -1.45 -14.32
C GLN A 280 1.04 -0.21 -15.11
N LEU A 281 2.35 -0.05 -15.29
CA LEU A 281 2.95 1.05 -16.04
C LEU A 281 3.14 0.66 -17.51
N SER A 282 2.24 1.16 -18.35
CA SER A 282 2.31 0.97 -19.80
C SER A 282 2.99 2.18 -20.46
N GLY A 283 4.29 2.07 -20.72
CA GLY A 283 5.04 3.02 -21.54
C GLY A 283 6.16 3.78 -20.81
N LYS A 284 7.29 3.93 -21.51
CA LYS A 284 8.50 4.58 -20.96
C LYS A 284 8.28 6.04 -20.58
N GLU A 285 7.37 6.74 -21.26
CA GLU A 285 7.06 8.15 -20.99
C GLU A 285 6.47 8.36 -19.59
N LEU A 286 5.50 7.55 -19.19
CA LEU A 286 4.88 7.63 -17.87
C LEU A 286 5.88 7.34 -16.74
N VAL A 287 6.77 6.36 -16.95
CA VAL A 287 7.86 6.06 -16.00
C VAL A 287 8.78 7.29 -15.85
N GLN A 288 9.13 7.96 -16.95
CA GLN A 288 9.95 9.18 -16.91
C GLN A 288 9.24 10.34 -16.21
N GLU A 289 7.94 10.53 -16.43
CA GLU A 289 7.16 11.55 -15.70
C GLU A 289 7.17 11.31 -14.19
N ARG A 290 7.02 10.06 -13.75
CA ARG A 290 7.08 9.69 -12.34
C ARG A 290 8.46 9.89 -11.72
N LEU A 291 9.52 9.53 -12.44
CA LEU A 291 10.89 9.79 -11.99
C LEU A 291 11.13 11.29 -11.78
N ARG A 292 10.69 12.13 -12.73
CA ARG A 292 10.81 13.60 -12.62
C ARG A 292 10.00 14.16 -11.46
N SER A 293 8.74 13.74 -11.33
CA SER A 293 7.81 14.21 -10.29
C SER A 293 8.28 13.83 -8.89
N GLY A 294 8.84 12.62 -8.74
CA GLY A 294 9.43 12.15 -7.48
C GLY A 294 10.86 12.63 -7.21
N ASN A 295 11.45 13.43 -8.12
CA ASN A 295 12.87 13.82 -8.09
C ASN A 295 13.82 12.62 -7.88
N ILE A 296 13.51 11.51 -8.57
CA ILE A 296 14.24 10.25 -8.48
C ILE A 296 15.31 10.25 -9.56
N LYS A 297 16.58 10.18 -9.16
CA LYS A 297 17.73 10.05 -10.06
C LYS A 297 18.31 8.66 -9.93
N LEU A 298 18.60 8.04 -11.08
CA LEU A 298 19.20 6.71 -11.16
C LEU A 298 20.50 6.78 -11.97
N ASN A 299 21.52 6.06 -11.54
CA ASN A 299 22.85 6.02 -12.16
C ASN A 299 22.96 5.00 -13.31
N GLY A 300 21.90 4.21 -13.54
CA GLY A 300 21.75 3.35 -14.71
C GLY A 300 22.42 1.99 -14.62
N ARG A 301 22.91 1.59 -13.44
CA ARG A 301 23.38 0.22 -13.16
C ARG A 301 22.59 -0.35 -11.98
N LEU A 302 21.41 -0.86 -12.31
CA LEU A 302 20.38 -1.33 -11.41
C LEU A 302 20.46 -2.84 -11.19
N SER A 303 20.05 -3.31 -10.02
CA SER A 303 19.77 -4.72 -9.76
C SER A 303 18.62 -4.83 -8.75
N VAL A 304 17.76 -5.84 -8.90
CA VAL A 304 16.69 -6.12 -7.94
C VAL A 304 17.19 -7.11 -6.91
N LEU A 305 17.02 -6.76 -5.64
CA LEU A 305 17.29 -7.60 -4.48
C LEU A 305 15.95 -8.02 -3.89
N VAL A 306 15.77 -9.31 -3.64
CA VAL A 306 14.55 -9.90 -3.08
C VAL A 306 14.92 -10.73 -1.86
N LEU A 307 14.44 -10.31 -0.69
CA LEU A 307 14.53 -11.11 0.54
C LEU A 307 13.23 -11.89 0.72
N ASP A 308 13.33 -13.21 0.85
CA ASP A 308 12.20 -14.05 1.19
C ASP A 308 11.88 -13.95 2.69
N ILE A 309 10.74 -13.35 3.02
CA ILE A 309 10.23 -13.23 4.38
C ILE A 309 8.81 -13.77 4.51
N ALA A 310 8.35 -14.61 3.58
CA ALA A 310 6.96 -15.08 3.53
C ALA A 310 6.53 -15.74 4.85
N ARG A 311 7.44 -16.48 5.50
CA ARG A 311 7.22 -17.11 6.82
C ARG A 311 6.95 -16.10 7.93
N TYR A 312 7.59 -14.93 7.89
CA TYR A 312 7.45 -13.89 8.92
C TYR A 312 6.18 -13.06 8.73
N ASP A 313 5.81 -12.80 7.48
CA ASP A 313 4.57 -12.09 7.16
C ASP A 313 3.35 -12.95 7.54
N ALA A 314 3.30 -14.20 7.10
CA ALA A 314 2.20 -15.12 7.41
C ALA A 314 2.00 -15.38 8.91
N SER A 315 3.08 -15.33 9.70
CA SER A 315 3.02 -15.51 11.15
C SER A 315 2.78 -14.21 11.93
N GLY A 316 2.70 -13.05 11.26
CA GLY A 316 2.65 -11.74 11.90
C GLY A 316 3.91 -11.39 12.70
N LYS A 317 4.98 -12.17 12.54
CA LYS A 317 6.25 -12.03 13.28
C LYS A 317 7.25 -11.11 12.59
N TYR A 318 6.88 -10.48 11.48
CA TYR A 318 7.65 -9.38 10.92
C TYR A 318 7.58 -8.15 11.86
N ASN A 319 8.39 -8.21 12.93
CA ASN A 319 8.43 -7.22 14.00
C ASN A 319 9.34 -6.03 13.66
N GLY A 320 9.35 -5.02 14.53
CA GLY A 320 10.23 -3.85 14.39
C GLY A 320 11.71 -4.22 14.31
N TYR A 321 12.18 -5.19 15.10
CA TYR A 321 13.59 -5.61 15.11
C TYR A 321 14.07 -6.13 13.76
N LEU A 322 13.36 -7.09 13.14
CA LEU A 322 13.78 -7.67 11.87
C LEU A 322 13.76 -6.62 10.76
N ARG A 323 12.73 -5.76 10.76
CA ARG A 323 12.63 -4.60 9.87
C ARG A 323 13.80 -3.64 10.01
N ASP A 324 14.14 -3.26 11.25
CA ASP A 324 15.20 -2.30 11.51
C ASP A 324 16.59 -2.90 11.21
N ARG A 325 16.80 -4.18 11.48
CA ARG A 325 18.02 -4.90 11.10
C ARG A 325 18.20 -4.98 9.58
N ILE A 326 17.15 -5.32 8.83
CA ILE A 326 17.21 -5.34 7.36
C ILE A 326 17.49 -3.93 6.82
N ARG A 327 16.83 -2.90 7.36
CA ARG A 327 17.12 -1.51 6.98
C ARG A 327 18.57 -1.11 7.25
N THR A 328 19.14 -1.57 8.36
CA THR A 328 20.53 -1.28 8.74
C THR A 328 21.53 -2.00 7.83
N LEU A 329 21.34 -3.31 7.59
CA LEU A 329 22.30 -4.14 6.83
C LEU A 329 22.29 -3.82 5.34
N PHE A 330 21.11 -3.50 4.78
CA PHE A 330 20.97 -3.17 3.36
C PHE A 330 21.07 -1.65 3.11
N THR A 331 21.61 -0.90 4.09
CA THR A 331 22.06 0.50 4.02
C THR A 331 21.15 1.43 3.19
N ALA A 332 20.04 1.88 3.77
CA ALA A 332 19.20 2.98 3.26
C ALA A 332 18.69 2.89 1.81
N GLU A 333 18.86 1.76 1.12
CA GLU A 333 18.18 1.52 -0.15
C GLU A 333 16.68 1.44 0.13
N ARG A 334 15.88 2.09 -0.71
CA ARG A 334 14.43 2.21 -0.54
C ARG A 334 13.81 0.82 -0.75
N GLN A 335 13.22 0.28 0.31
CA GLN A 335 12.67 -1.07 0.38
C GLN A 335 11.15 -1.04 0.33
N ILE A 336 10.55 -1.94 -0.44
CA ILE A 336 9.10 -2.16 -0.44
C ILE A 336 8.75 -3.59 -0.06
N PHE A 337 7.55 -3.78 0.48
CA PHE A 337 6.99 -5.11 0.71
C PHE A 337 6.10 -5.50 -0.47
N TYR A 338 6.37 -6.67 -1.07
CA TYR A 338 5.65 -7.14 -2.25
C TYR A 338 5.60 -8.68 -2.28
N ASN A 339 4.39 -9.26 -2.27
CA ASN A 339 4.15 -10.71 -2.36
C ASN A 339 4.96 -11.56 -1.38
N GLY A 340 4.99 -11.20 -0.09
CA GLY A 340 5.76 -11.95 0.92
C GLY A 340 7.27 -11.69 0.89
N HIS A 341 7.74 -10.79 0.01
CA HIS A 341 9.13 -10.42 -0.12
C HIS A 341 9.41 -8.98 0.30
N ILE A 342 10.63 -8.71 0.71
CA ILE A 342 11.19 -7.35 0.69
C ILE A 342 11.94 -7.17 -0.61
N VAL A 343 11.59 -6.15 -1.36
CA VAL A 343 12.21 -5.81 -2.65
C VAL A 343 12.95 -4.49 -2.51
N SER A 344 14.21 -4.48 -2.95
CA SER A 344 15.04 -3.28 -3.09
C SER A 344 15.56 -3.17 -4.51
N ILE A 345 15.68 -1.96 -5.03
CA ILE A 345 16.45 -1.70 -6.24
C ILE A 345 17.74 -1.02 -5.84
N ARG A 346 18.82 -1.77 -6.04
CA ARG A 346 20.16 -1.27 -5.87
C ARG A 346 20.57 -0.51 -7.11
N ASP A 347 20.97 0.74 -6.93
CA ASP A 347 21.51 1.61 -7.96
C ASP A 347 22.98 1.92 -7.67
N ARG A 348 23.85 1.70 -8.66
CA ARG A 348 25.30 1.77 -8.46
C ARG A 348 25.97 2.72 -9.43
N GLU A 349 27.03 3.33 -8.95
CA GLU A 349 28.00 3.96 -9.83
C GLU A 349 28.60 2.92 -10.80
N PRO A 350 28.81 3.26 -12.08
CA PRO A 350 29.26 2.33 -13.12
C PRO A 350 30.52 1.52 -12.78
N ARG A 351 31.39 2.03 -11.88
CA ARG A 351 32.69 1.43 -11.52
C ARG A 351 32.71 0.65 -10.19
N GLY A 352 31.56 0.33 -9.59
CA GLY A 352 31.51 -0.45 -8.33
C GLY A 352 31.84 -1.95 -8.47
N ALA A 353 32.58 -2.52 -7.52
CA ALA A 353 32.91 -3.97 -7.39
C ALA A 353 31.66 -4.84 -7.19
N ARG A 354 31.60 -6.14 -7.54
CA ARG A 354 30.39 -7.00 -7.33
C ARG A 354 29.80 -6.92 -5.90
N ILE A 355 28.54 -7.33 -5.74
CA ILE A 355 27.90 -7.40 -4.43
C ILE A 355 28.72 -8.32 -3.53
N GLU A 356 29.49 -7.75 -2.61
CA GLU A 356 30.10 -8.49 -1.51
C GLU A 356 29.16 -8.39 -0.34
N CYS A 357 28.44 -9.48 -0.09
CA CYS A 357 27.72 -9.65 1.15
C CYS A 357 28.75 -9.81 2.26
N GLY A 358 28.93 -8.78 3.09
CA GLY A 358 29.82 -8.86 4.23
C GLY A 358 29.42 -10.01 5.18
N PRO A 359 30.36 -10.51 5.99
CA PRO A 359 30.12 -11.65 6.89
C PRO A 359 28.90 -11.43 7.80
N ASP A 360 28.71 -10.22 8.31
CA ASP A 360 27.57 -9.85 9.18
C ASP A 360 26.21 -10.06 8.51
N MET A 361 26.10 -9.77 7.21
CA MET A 361 24.85 -9.96 6.47
C MET A 361 24.61 -11.44 6.21
N HIS A 362 25.65 -12.20 5.87
CA HIS A 362 25.55 -13.63 5.65
C HIS A 362 25.11 -14.36 6.92
N GLU A 363 25.72 -14.03 8.08
CA GLU A 363 25.34 -14.56 9.38
C GLU A 363 23.90 -14.20 9.77
N PHE A 364 23.49 -12.95 9.51
CA PHE A 364 22.11 -12.52 9.73
C PHE A 364 21.10 -13.32 8.90
N LEU A 365 21.37 -13.52 7.61
CA LEU A 365 20.50 -14.28 6.72
C LEU A 365 20.37 -15.74 7.18
N ILE A 366 21.49 -16.40 7.54
CA ILE A 366 21.48 -17.79 8.03
C ILE A 366 20.72 -17.91 9.35
N SER A 367 21.05 -17.08 10.35
CA SER A 367 20.44 -17.13 11.69
C SER A 367 18.94 -16.89 11.67
N ASN A 368 18.45 -16.13 10.68
CA ASN A 368 17.03 -15.85 10.49
C ASN A 368 16.40 -16.70 9.38
N GLN A 369 17.10 -17.66 8.79
CA GLN A 369 16.57 -18.49 7.69
C GLN A 369 15.96 -17.66 6.54
N ILE A 370 16.56 -16.51 6.25
CA ILE A 370 16.16 -15.61 5.16
C ILE A 370 17.11 -15.86 3.99
N ARG A 371 16.56 -15.93 2.78
CA ARG A 371 17.35 -16.02 1.55
C ARG A 371 17.23 -14.71 0.76
N LEU A 372 18.31 -14.35 0.09
CA LEU A 372 18.44 -13.15 -0.74
C LEU A 372 18.66 -13.56 -2.19
N GLY A 373 17.67 -13.29 -3.04
CA GLY A 373 17.77 -13.42 -4.50
C GLY A 373 18.21 -12.11 -5.11
N ILE A 374 19.10 -12.16 -6.10
CA ILE A 374 19.66 -10.98 -6.75
C ILE A 374 19.54 -11.15 -8.26
N SER A 375 18.92 -10.20 -8.94
CA SER A 375 18.78 -10.23 -10.40
C SER A 375 20.11 -10.01 -11.12
N SER A 376 20.14 -10.24 -12.43
CA SER A 376 21.18 -9.63 -13.27
C SER A 376 21.08 -8.11 -13.25
N GLU A 377 22.16 -7.43 -13.63
CA GLU A 377 22.18 -5.97 -13.75
C GLU A 377 21.39 -5.49 -14.97
N PHE A 378 20.80 -4.30 -14.86
CA PHE A 378 20.01 -3.66 -15.90
C PHE A 378 20.07 -2.13 -15.80
N SER A 379 19.64 -1.42 -16.84
CA SER A 379 19.79 0.03 -16.91
C SER A 379 18.48 0.80 -16.95
N ASP A 380 17.42 0.20 -17.50
CA ASP A 380 16.11 0.82 -17.61
C ASP A 380 15.21 0.35 -16.47
N ILE A 381 14.81 1.27 -15.59
CA ILE A 381 13.94 0.95 -14.46
C ILE A 381 12.57 0.40 -14.91
N ALA A 382 12.13 0.66 -16.15
CA ALA A 382 10.93 0.07 -16.71
C ALA A 382 11.00 -1.47 -16.80
N ASP A 383 12.22 -2.04 -16.87
CA ASP A 383 12.41 -3.49 -16.87
C ASP A 383 12.35 -4.12 -15.47
N CYS A 384 12.10 -3.34 -14.40
CA CYS A 384 12.18 -3.78 -13.01
C CYS A 384 11.43 -5.10 -12.74
N ARG A 385 10.22 -5.28 -13.29
CA ARG A 385 9.45 -6.52 -13.11
C ARG A 385 10.17 -7.76 -13.65
N LYS A 386 10.77 -7.65 -14.83
CA LYS A 386 11.54 -8.76 -15.44
C LYS A 386 12.68 -9.17 -14.53
N TYR A 387 13.40 -8.21 -13.97
CA TYR A 387 14.54 -8.47 -13.09
C TYR A 387 14.12 -8.89 -11.68
N TYR A 388 12.96 -8.44 -11.19
CA TYR A 388 12.32 -9.01 -9.99
C TYR A 388 12.03 -10.50 -10.17
N LEU A 389 11.43 -10.90 -11.30
CA LEU A 389 11.19 -12.32 -11.59
C LEU A 389 12.49 -13.13 -11.65
N GLN A 390 13.60 -12.57 -12.15
CA GLN A 390 14.91 -13.22 -12.08
C GLN A 390 15.38 -13.43 -10.64
N ALA A 391 15.25 -12.42 -9.78
CA ALA A 391 15.63 -12.53 -8.38
C ALA A 391 14.77 -13.55 -7.61
N VAL A 392 13.47 -13.62 -7.89
CA VAL A 392 12.57 -14.65 -7.34
C VAL A 392 12.99 -16.04 -7.82
N LYS A 393 13.24 -16.23 -9.12
CA LYS A 393 13.75 -17.50 -9.65
C LYS A 393 15.09 -17.90 -9.05
N ALA A 394 15.95 -16.92 -8.73
CA ALA A 394 17.20 -17.19 -8.05
C ALA A 394 16.98 -17.80 -6.66
N LEU A 395 15.96 -17.34 -5.91
CA LEU A 395 15.56 -17.96 -4.66
C LEU A 395 15.06 -19.39 -4.87
N GLU A 396 14.12 -19.59 -5.80
CA GLU A 396 13.49 -20.89 -6.09
C GLU A 396 14.52 -21.95 -6.49
N ILE A 397 15.35 -21.64 -7.49
CA ILE A 397 16.39 -22.54 -7.99
C ILE A 397 17.50 -22.70 -6.95
N GLY A 398 17.85 -21.62 -6.25
CA GLY A 398 18.87 -21.59 -5.22
C GLY A 398 18.60 -22.58 -4.09
N LEU A 399 17.35 -22.76 -3.68
CA LEU A 399 16.94 -23.75 -2.67
C LEU A 399 17.39 -25.18 -3.05
N ILE A 400 17.45 -25.50 -4.34
CA ILE A 400 17.77 -26.84 -4.85
C ILE A 400 19.24 -26.93 -5.28
N ALA A 401 19.70 -25.96 -6.06
CA ALA A 401 21.03 -25.97 -6.64
C ALA A 401 22.13 -25.59 -5.63
N LEU A 402 21.82 -24.66 -4.71
CA LEU A 402 22.75 -24.02 -3.77
C LEU A 402 22.13 -23.93 -2.35
N PRO A 403 21.72 -25.05 -1.72
CA PRO A 403 20.94 -25.03 -0.49
C PRO A 403 21.66 -24.35 0.69
N ALA A 404 23.00 -24.46 0.73
CA ALA A 404 23.84 -23.90 1.79
C ALA A 404 24.07 -22.38 1.66
N ASP A 405 23.83 -21.79 0.49
CA ASP A 405 24.07 -20.36 0.27
C ASP A 405 22.77 -19.56 0.45
N PRO A 406 22.67 -18.68 1.47
CA PRO A 406 21.53 -17.78 1.62
C PRO A 406 21.51 -16.66 0.58
N VAL A 407 22.60 -16.39 -0.16
CA VAL A 407 22.66 -15.34 -1.17
C VAL A 407 22.81 -15.95 -2.56
N ILE A 408 21.85 -15.68 -3.43
CA ILE A 408 21.78 -16.32 -4.75
C ILE A 408 21.69 -15.25 -5.83
N VAL A 409 22.76 -15.12 -6.61
CA VAL A 409 22.78 -14.26 -7.79
C VAL A 409 22.22 -15.04 -8.97
N TYR A 410 21.28 -14.44 -9.70
CA TYR A 410 20.62 -15.08 -10.83
C TYR A 410 21.61 -15.59 -11.88
N SER A 411 22.72 -14.88 -12.12
CA SER A 411 23.77 -15.34 -13.06
C SER A 411 24.37 -16.69 -12.69
N ASP A 412 24.38 -17.07 -11.41
CA ASP A 412 24.97 -18.31 -10.92
C ASP A 412 24.01 -19.50 -11.11
N VAL A 413 22.72 -19.21 -11.32
CA VAL A 413 21.65 -20.21 -11.47
C VAL A 413 20.86 -20.09 -12.78
N GLN A 414 21.14 -19.09 -13.61
CA GLN A 414 20.47 -18.79 -14.88
C GLN A 414 20.43 -20.01 -15.81
N LEU A 415 21.49 -20.81 -15.79
CA LEU A 415 21.57 -22.03 -16.56
C LEU A 415 20.44 -23.01 -16.20
N TYR A 416 20.18 -23.22 -14.92
CA TYR A 416 19.08 -24.10 -14.48
C TYR A 416 17.72 -23.49 -14.83
N ASP A 417 17.58 -22.16 -14.79
CA ASP A 417 16.34 -21.49 -15.21
C ASP A 417 16.03 -21.75 -16.69
N MET A 418 17.01 -21.57 -17.58
CA MET A 418 16.85 -21.85 -19.01
C MET A 418 16.44 -23.30 -19.28
N LEU A 419 16.82 -24.20 -18.38
CA LEU A 419 16.58 -25.64 -18.50
C LEU A 419 15.34 -26.11 -17.72
N SER A 420 14.69 -25.22 -16.97
CA SER A 420 13.51 -25.53 -16.16
C SER A 420 12.35 -26.09 -17.00
N ALA A 421 12.27 -25.73 -18.28
CA ALA A 421 11.30 -26.27 -19.24
C ALA A 421 11.42 -27.80 -19.46
N TYR A 422 12.59 -28.39 -19.16
CA TYR A 422 12.86 -29.83 -19.31
C TYR A 422 12.75 -30.61 -17.99
N THR A 423 12.25 -29.98 -16.91
CA THR A 423 12.17 -30.60 -15.57
C THR A 423 11.18 -31.76 -15.48
N GLN A 424 10.27 -31.89 -16.45
CA GLN A 424 9.34 -33.02 -16.55
C GLN A 424 9.88 -34.20 -17.36
N SER A 425 11.02 -34.04 -18.05
CA SER A 425 11.65 -35.10 -18.84
C SER A 425 12.33 -36.14 -17.96
N ASP A 426 12.53 -37.36 -18.48
CA ASP A 426 13.35 -38.32 -17.75
C ASP A 426 14.80 -37.82 -17.73
N TYR A 427 15.55 -38.10 -16.65
CA TYR A 427 16.95 -37.71 -16.58
C TYR A 427 17.76 -38.32 -17.73
N ARG A 428 17.30 -39.47 -18.27
CA ARG A 428 17.88 -40.13 -19.44
C ARG A 428 17.76 -39.29 -20.72
N ASP A 429 16.76 -38.43 -20.81
CA ASP A 429 16.54 -37.56 -21.97
C ASP A 429 17.50 -36.35 -21.97
N VAL A 430 18.02 -35.98 -20.79
CA VAL A 430 18.98 -34.88 -20.61
C VAL A 430 20.40 -35.36 -20.28
N CYS A 431 20.56 -36.64 -19.97
CA CYS A 431 21.85 -37.23 -19.64
C CYS A 431 22.61 -37.60 -20.92
N HIS A 432 23.84 -37.13 -21.04
CA HIS A 432 24.70 -37.45 -22.17
C HIS A 432 25.01 -38.95 -22.15
N PRO A 433 24.89 -39.70 -23.26
CA PRO A 433 25.07 -41.15 -23.28
C PRO A 433 26.39 -41.63 -22.67
N ALA A 434 27.49 -40.89 -22.93
CA ALA A 434 28.79 -41.14 -22.29
C ALA A 434 28.73 -41.24 -20.76
N LEU A 435 27.93 -40.41 -20.10
CA LEU A 435 27.78 -40.41 -18.66
C LEU A 435 27.01 -41.64 -18.17
N LEU A 436 26.01 -42.10 -18.95
CA LEU A 436 25.31 -43.35 -18.67
C LEU A 436 26.27 -44.54 -18.78
N THR A 437 27.09 -44.59 -19.83
CA THR A 437 28.14 -45.61 -20.02
C THR A 437 29.08 -45.68 -18.82
N LEU A 438 29.55 -44.54 -18.31
CA LEU A 438 30.43 -44.50 -17.13
C LEU A 438 29.71 -44.99 -15.87
N ARG A 439 28.44 -44.63 -15.64
CA ARG A 439 27.67 -45.12 -14.48
C ARG A 439 27.45 -46.63 -14.53
N GLU A 440 27.16 -47.17 -15.72
CA GLU A 440 27.00 -48.62 -15.91
C GLU A 440 28.31 -49.37 -15.68
N TYR A 441 29.43 -48.82 -16.17
CA TYR A 441 30.75 -49.39 -15.94
C TYR A 441 31.13 -49.35 -14.45
N ASP A 442 30.94 -48.21 -13.79
CA ASP A 442 31.21 -48.07 -12.35
C ASP A 442 30.35 -49.00 -11.50
N GLY A 443 29.10 -49.25 -11.89
CA GLY A 443 28.22 -50.21 -11.21
C GLY A 443 28.70 -51.66 -11.29
N LYS A 444 29.42 -52.04 -12.37
CA LYS A 444 29.97 -53.39 -12.57
C LYS A 444 31.39 -53.56 -12.01
N HIS A 445 32.18 -52.50 -12.02
CA HIS A 445 33.63 -52.57 -11.76
C HIS A 445 34.10 -51.76 -10.56
N HIS A 446 33.23 -50.99 -9.90
CA HIS A 446 33.55 -50.11 -8.77
C HIS A 446 34.76 -49.18 -9.05
N ALA A 447 34.88 -48.69 -10.29
CA ALA A 447 36.06 -47.98 -10.79
C ALA A 447 36.06 -46.45 -10.50
N ASP A 448 34.90 -45.89 -10.15
CA ASP A 448 34.69 -44.48 -9.79
C ASP A 448 35.08 -43.49 -10.91
N LEU A 449 34.91 -43.90 -12.16
CA LEU A 449 35.27 -43.13 -13.36
C LEU A 449 34.30 -41.96 -13.62
N TYR A 450 33.01 -42.14 -13.32
CA TYR A 450 32.00 -41.08 -13.40
C TYR A 450 32.36 -39.92 -12.45
N HIS A 451 32.66 -40.23 -11.19
CA HIS A 451 33.08 -39.21 -10.22
C HIS A 451 34.44 -38.58 -10.62
N THR A 452 35.39 -39.41 -11.05
CA THR A 452 36.71 -38.93 -11.51
C THR A 452 36.57 -37.91 -12.65
N LEU A 453 35.74 -38.20 -13.66
CA LEU A 453 35.50 -37.27 -14.77
C LEU A 453 34.85 -35.97 -14.27
N PHE A 454 33.85 -36.05 -13.38
CA PHE A 454 33.22 -34.86 -12.81
C PHE A 454 34.25 -33.95 -12.11
N ILE A 455 35.10 -34.50 -11.22
CA ILE A 455 36.11 -33.72 -10.49
C ILE A 455 37.17 -33.15 -11.44
N TYR A 456 37.53 -33.89 -12.49
CA TYR A 456 38.43 -33.40 -13.52
C TYR A 456 37.86 -32.18 -14.27
N LEU A 457 36.61 -32.26 -14.72
CA LEU A 457 35.94 -31.15 -15.40
C LEU A 457 35.74 -29.94 -14.46
N LYS A 458 35.30 -30.19 -13.22
CA LYS A 458 35.14 -29.17 -12.16
C LYS A 458 36.42 -28.38 -11.90
N ASN A 459 37.57 -29.05 -11.95
CA ASN A 459 38.89 -28.43 -11.76
C ASN A 459 39.49 -27.80 -13.04
N ASN A 460 38.64 -27.43 -14.01
CA ASN A 460 39.07 -26.88 -15.30
C ASN A 460 40.09 -27.78 -16.01
N ARG A 461 39.93 -29.11 -15.89
CA ARG A 461 40.81 -30.12 -16.49
C ARG A 461 42.27 -30.06 -15.97
N GLN A 462 42.51 -29.47 -14.80
CA GLN A 462 43.83 -29.38 -14.18
C GLN A 462 44.16 -30.66 -13.40
N LEU A 463 45.11 -31.46 -13.92
CA LEU A 463 45.50 -32.75 -13.34
C LEU A 463 45.94 -32.65 -11.88
N GLN A 464 46.71 -31.62 -11.51
CA GLN A 464 47.21 -31.49 -10.13
C GLN A 464 46.06 -31.24 -9.14
N LYS A 465 45.20 -30.26 -9.42
CA LYS A 465 44.04 -29.94 -8.57
C LYS A 465 43.09 -31.13 -8.45
N THR A 466 42.84 -31.80 -9.57
CA THR A 466 41.97 -32.99 -9.63
C THR A 466 42.52 -34.15 -8.79
N ALA A 467 43.81 -34.43 -8.90
CA ALA A 467 44.45 -35.52 -8.15
C ALA A 467 44.43 -35.25 -6.63
N VAL A 468 44.62 -33.99 -6.22
CA VAL A 468 44.50 -33.56 -4.82
C VAL A 468 43.07 -33.71 -4.31
N GLU A 469 42.07 -33.22 -5.05
CA GLU A 469 40.65 -33.32 -4.63
C GLU A 469 40.15 -34.77 -4.57
N LEU A 470 40.64 -35.65 -5.45
CA LEU A 470 40.33 -37.08 -5.45
C LEU A 470 41.17 -37.90 -4.45
N PHE A 471 42.16 -37.30 -3.78
CA PHE A 471 43.12 -37.99 -2.91
C PHE A 471 43.87 -39.15 -3.61
N ILE A 472 44.24 -38.98 -4.89
CA ILE A 472 44.97 -39.97 -5.68
C ILE A 472 46.27 -39.41 -6.28
N HIS A 473 47.18 -40.30 -6.69
CA HIS A 473 48.38 -39.89 -7.41
C HIS A 473 48.07 -39.47 -8.86
N ARG A 474 48.81 -38.50 -9.40
CA ARG A 474 48.63 -37.97 -10.77
C ARG A 474 48.70 -39.06 -11.86
N ASN A 475 49.53 -40.09 -11.65
CA ASN A 475 49.64 -41.22 -12.59
C ASN A 475 48.36 -42.05 -12.62
N THR A 476 47.76 -42.30 -11.46
CA THR A 476 46.46 -42.99 -11.34
C THR A 476 45.36 -42.19 -12.03
N LEU A 477 45.35 -40.85 -11.86
CA LEU A 477 44.41 -39.99 -12.55
C LEU A 477 44.58 -40.07 -14.08
N ARG A 478 45.80 -40.04 -14.61
CA ARG A 478 46.05 -40.19 -16.05
C ARG A 478 45.52 -41.50 -16.60
N TYR A 479 45.77 -42.61 -15.87
CA TYR A 479 45.24 -43.91 -16.24
C TYR A 479 43.71 -43.92 -16.28
N ARG A 480 43.05 -43.38 -15.24
CA ARG A 480 41.59 -43.26 -15.21
C ARG A 480 41.05 -42.40 -16.36
N LEU A 481 41.69 -41.29 -16.68
CA LEU A 481 41.28 -40.42 -17.79
C LEU A 481 41.47 -41.10 -19.15
N GLN A 482 42.55 -41.88 -19.34
CA GLN A 482 42.72 -42.69 -20.54
C GLN A 482 41.60 -43.73 -20.66
N GLN A 483 41.32 -44.45 -19.57
CA GLN A 483 40.24 -45.44 -19.52
C GLN A 483 38.87 -44.80 -19.78
N ILE A 484 38.61 -43.61 -19.25
CA ILE A 484 37.39 -42.82 -19.54
C ILE A 484 37.29 -42.57 -21.04
N SER A 485 38.33 -42.00 -21.66
CA SER A 485 38.33 -41.68 -23.10
C SER A 485 38.12 -42.91 -23.98
N GLU A 486 38.72 -44.05 -23.60
CA GLU A 486 38.55 -45.33 -24.29
C GLU A 486 37.11 -45.88 -24.16
N LEU A 487 36.46 -45.69 -23.00
CA LEU A 487 35.10 -46.18 -22.75
C LEU A 487 34.01 -45.35 -23.43
N ILE A 488 34.14 -44.02 -23.42
CA ILE A 488 33.08 -43.13 -23.89
C ILE A 488 33.29 -42.64 -25.32
N HIS A 489 34.49 -42.82 -25.89
CA HIS A 489 34.88 -42.33 -27.21
C HIS A 489 34.61 -40.83 -27.42
N VAL A 490 34.77 -40.03 -26.37
CA VAL A 490 34.61 -38.57 -26.40
C VAL A 490 35.98 -37.91 -26.22
N ASP A 491 36.31 -37.00 -27.13
CA ASP A 491 37.47 -36.13 -27.00
C ASP A 491 37.25 -35.09 -25.89
N LEU A 492 38.01 -35.21 -24.80
CA LEU A 492 37.97 -34.32 -23.62
C LEU A 492 38.79 -33.02 -23.80
N ASP A 493 39.55 -32.89 -24.90
CA ASP A 493 40.22 -31.63 -25.26
C ASP A 493 39.28 -30.69 -26.01
N ASN A 494 38.30 -31.23 -26.75
CA ASN A 494 37.25 -30.46 -27.41
C ASN A 494 36.30 -29.78 -26.41
N ILE A 495 36.18 -28.45 -26.52
CA ILE A 495 35.39 -27.64 -25.59
C ILE A 495 33.89 -27.92 -25.65
N ASP A 496 33.33 -28.22 -26.83
CA ASP A 496 31.90 -28.52 -26.97
C ASP A 496 31.55 -29.85 -26.29
N ASN A 497 32.42 -30.84 -26.39
CA ASN A 497 32.27 -32.12 -25.70
C ASN A 497 32.33 -31.93 -24.18
N VAL A 498 33.32 -31.18 -23.70
CA VAL A 498 33.45 -30.84 -22.28
C VAL A 498 32.22 -30.10 -21.77
N LEU A 499 31.73 -29.13 -22.53
CA LEU A 499 30.52 -28.39 -22.19
C LEU A 499 29.31 -29.34 -22.09
N LYS A 500 29.06 -30.18 -23.10
CA LYS A 500 27.95 -31.15 -23.09
C LYS A 500 28.00 -32.09 -21.89
N LEU A 501 29.18 -32.65 -21.59
CA LEU A 501 29.38 -33.54 -20.45
C LEU A 501 29.15 -32.81 -19.13
N TYR A 502 29.76 -31.63 -18.95
CA TYR A 502 29.63 -30.86 -17.72
C TYR A 502 28.20 -30.37 -17.48
N MET A 503 27.53 -29.90 -18.53
CA MET A 503 26.10 -29.57 -18.53
C MET A 503 25.25 -30.75 -18.07
N SER A 504 25.53 -31.93 -18.61
CA SER A 504 24.79 -33.14 -18.27
C SER A 504 24.97 -33.57 -16.80
N TYR A 505 26.18 -33.46 -16.25
CA TYR A 505 26.42 -33.65 -14.81
C TYR A 505 25.58 -32.68 -13.97
N LYS A 506 25.59 -31.39 -14.34
CA LYS A 506 24.87 -30.33 -13.59
C LYS A 506 23.36 -30.51 -13.67
N MET A 507 22.82 -30.84 -14.84
CA MET A 507 21.40 -31.12 -15.06
C MET A 507 20.91 -32.33 -14.27
N THR A 508 21.62 -33.46 -14.39
CA THR A 508 21.23 -34.70 -13.70
C THR A 508 21.19 -34.48 -12.19
N ALA A 509 22.23 -33.85 -11.63
CA ALA A 509 22.29 -33.54 -10.21
C ALA A 509 21.15 -32.59 -9.76
N TYR A 510 20.77 -31.62 -10.60
CA TYR A 510 19.66 -30.72 -10.30
C TYR A 510 18.30 -31.43 -10.33
N LEU A 511 18.04 -32.27 -11.35
CA LEU A 511 16.81 -33.04 -11.47
C LEU A 511 16.64 -34.05 -10.34
N ASP A 512 17.72 -34.71 -9.93
CA ASP A 512 17.70 -35.63 -8.79
C ASP A 512 17.26 -34.90 -7.51
N ARG A 513 17.85 -33.74 -7.21
CA ARG A 513 17.47 -32.92 -6.05
C ARG A 513 16.06 -32.35 -6.16
N LEU A 514 15.62 -31.95 -7.36
CA LEU A 514 14.26 -31.45 -7.59
C LEU A 514 13.22 -32.54 -7.29
N ARG A 515 13.49 -33.79 -7.72
CA ARG A 515 12.63 -34.95 -7.43
C ARG A 515 12.60 -35.29 -5.94
N GLU A 516 13.74 -35.19 -5.25
CA GLU A 516 13.80 -35.35 -3.79
C GLU A 516 12.99 -34.28 -3.06
N ALA A 517 13.12 -33.01 -3.46
CA ALA A 517 12.37 -31.90 -2.87
C ALA A 517 10.85 -32.05 -3.08
N GLY A 518 10.40 -32.47 -4.27
CA GLY A 518 8.98 -32.68 -4.57
C GLY A 518 8.32 -33.84 -3.80
N LYS A 519 9.10 -34.87 -3.41
CA LYS A 519 8.61 -35.96 -2.55
C LYS A 519 8.40 -35.52 -1.09
N CYS A 520 9.18 -34.54 -0.61
CA CYS A 520 9.05 -34.02 0.75
C CYS A 520 7.87 -33.06 0.95
N THR A 521 7.31 -32.48 -0.13
CA THR A 521 6.17 -31.54 -0.06
C THR A 521 4.81 -32.18 -0.30
N SER A 522 4.78 -33.47 -0.66
CA SER A 522 3.57 -34.25 -0.97
C SER A 522 3.25 -35.35 0.07
N GLY A 523 3.95 -35.34 1.21
CA GLY A 523 3.80 -36.29 2.33
C GLY A 523 3.14 -35.71 3.56
#